data_AF-A0A5R9GKQ5-F1
#
_entry.id   AF-A0A5R9GKQ5-F1
#
_cell.length_a   1.000
_cell.length_b   1.000
_cell.length_c   1.000
_cell.angle_alpha   90.00
_cell.angle_beta   90.00
_cell.angle_gamma   90.00
#
_symmetry.space_group_name_H-M   'P 1'
#
loop_
_entity.id
_entity.type
_entity.pdbx_description
1 polymer ?
#
loop_
_entity_poly.entity_id
_entity_poly.type
_entity_poly.pdbx_seq_one_letter_code
_entity_poly.pdbx_strand_id
1 'polypeptide(L)'
;MFSRWQSAPGSTFSHRLFTKHHSEINSLYWSHMLAAKRTTDIVKKADKRLRPTTVFTVPRKHQKRIAPTLERWEKDFKDFNNWVRLSASVAVNSYMEIYLRNISALAIESNPGLIIGAPGAIDGVTLLKSRPGYNYSEYAVHFTKGDWNTRIQHYERLFGTAPAKLKEYTKELNELRKMRNGVGHAFGRSTDEYDTGLQIELKPMMRLSEDRFGFWLRMVEEVTAAIDDHLKEKHIGQYERLLYYHDWLGKREGRRPPGEAEELRRAMQADTGEAVDLSWLKGLISYYHEC
;
A
#
# COMPACT_ATOMS: atom_id res chain seq x y z
N MET A 1 -22.86 -14.70 -18.72
CA MET A 1 -21.99 -14.67 -19.92
C MET A 1 -20.76 -13.84 -19.58
N PHE A 2 -19.56 -14.27 -19.98
CA PHE A 2 -18.32 -13.54 -19.71
C PHE A 2 -18.20 -12.30 -20.61
N SER A 3 -17.68 -11.19 -20.08
CA SER A 3 -17.39 -9.97 -20.83
C SER A 3 -16.07 -9.38 -20.37
N ARG A 4 -15.09 -9.30 -21.29
CA ARG A 4 -13.71 -8.83 -21.03
C ARG A 4 -13.64 -7.45 -20.39
N TRP A 5 -14.49 -6.53 -20.83
CA TRP A 5 -14.46 -5.12 -20.44
C TRP A 5 -15.42 -4.78 -19.30
N GLN A 6 -16.28 -5.73 -18.91
CA GLN A 6 -17.13 -5.57 -17.73
C GLN A 6 -16.31 -5.84 -16.47
N SER A 7 -16.26 -4.88 -15.54
CA SER A 7 -15.55 -5.06 -14.26
C SER A 7 -16.07 -6.28 -13.50
N ALA A 8 -15.15 -7.03 -12.89
CA ALA A 8 -15.51 -8.03 -11.90
C ALA A 8 -16.18 -7.38 -10.68
N PRO A 9 -17.10 -8.07 -9.99
CA PRO A 9 -17.57 -7.63 -8.69
C PRO A 9 -16.41 -7.63 -7.69
N GLY A 10 -16.41 -6.66 -6.78
CA GLY A 10 -15.37 -6.51 -5.75
C GLY A 10 -14.26 -5.53 -6.14
N SER A 11 -13.08 -5.74 -5.54
CA SER A 11 -11.88 -4.93 -5.75
C SER A 11 -10.79 -5.74 -6.45
N THR A 12 -9.82 -5.06 -7.04
CA THR A 12 -8.67 -5.74 -7.64
C THR A 12 -7.83 -6.46 -6.60
N PHE A 13 -7.06 -7.49 -7.00
CA PHE A 13 -6.14 -8.19 -6.10
C PHE A 13 -5.12 -7.23 -5.48
N SER A 14 -4.69 -6.22 -6.24
CA SER A 14 -3.79 -5.16 -5.75
C SER A 14 -4.43 -4.37 -4.61
N HIS A 15 -5.69 -3.95 -4.73
CA HIS A 15 -6.38 -3.24 -3.67
C HIS A 15 -6.66 -4.15 -2.46
N ARG A 16 -6.98 -5.42 -2.69
CA ARG A 16 -7.14 -6.39 -1.59
C ARG A 16 -5.85 -6.61 -0.80
N LEU A 17 -4.70 -6.64 -1.47
CA LEU A 17 -3.40 -6.69 -0.81
C LEU A 17 -3.12 -5.40 -0.02
N PHE A 18 -3.45 -4.23 -0.59
CA PHE A 18 -3.42 -2.96 0.14
C PHE A 18 -4.25 -3.03 1.42
N THR A 19 -5.50 -3.47 1.36
CA THR A 19 -6.38 -3.58 2.53
C THR A 19 -5.77 -4.50 3.60
N LYS A 20 -5.16 -5.63 3.21
CA LYS A 20 -4.48 -6.52 4.16
C LYS A 20 -3.34 -5.82 4.90
N HIS A 21 -2.45 -5.13 4.18
CA HIS A 21 -1.37 -4.34 4.81
C HIS A 21 -1.90 -3.18 5.64
N HIS A 22 -2.99 -2.55 5.20
CA HIS A 22 -3.64 -1.47 5.93
C HIS A 22 -4.21 -1.98 7.27
N SER A 23 -4.89 -3.12 7.28
CA SER A 23 -5.38 -3.78 8.49
C SER A 23 -4.25 -4.23 9.41
N GLU A 24 -3.16 -4.75 8.84
CA GLU A 24 -1.96 -5.14 9.59
C GLU A 24 -1.34 -3.96 10.35
N ILE A 25 -1.10 -2.83 9.66
CA ILE A 25 -0.56 -1.62 10.29
C ILE A 25 -1.52 -1.06 11.35
N ASN A 26 -2.82 -1.05 11.10
CA ASN A 26 -3.81 -0.67 12.11
C ASN A 26 -3.68 -1.55 13.36
N SER A 27 -3.60 -2.87 13.18
CA SER A 27 -3.54 -3.82 14.28
C SER A 27 -2.27 -3.64 15.12
N LEU A 28 -1.11 -3.51 14.46
CA LEU A 28 0.18 -3.28 15.11
C LEU A 28 0.20 -1.94 15.87
N TYR A 29 -0.24 -0.87 15.21
CA TYR A 29 -0.22 0.47 15.79
C TYR A 29 -1.17 0.59 16.99
N TRP A 30 -2.43 0.18 16.85
CA TRP A 30 -3.42 0.32 17.91
C TRP A 30 -3.14 -0.60 19.10
N SER A 31 -2.59 -1.80 18.86
CA SER A 31 -2.10 -2.67 19.94
C SER A 31 -1.03 -1.96 20.79
N HIS A 32 -0.03 -1.35 20.14
CA HIS A 32 0.98 -0.55 20.82
C HIS A 32 0.36 0.63 21.56
N MET A 33 -0.55 1.38 20.95
CA MET A 33 -1.13 2.57 21.58
C MET A 33 -1.93 2.24 22.84
N LEU A 34 -2.66 1.13 22.87
CA LEU A 34 -3.35 0.65 24.07
C LEU A 34 -2.35 0.31 25.19
N ALA A 35 -1.28 -0.41 24.86
CA ALA A 35 -0.22 -0.76 25.82
C ALA A 35 0.50 0.50 26.33
N ALA A 36 0.80 1.45 25.45
CA ALA A 36 1.46 2.71 25.76
C ALA A 36 0.59 3.58 26.68
N LYS A 37 -0.72 3.67 26.42
CA LYS A 37 -1.67 4.37 27.28
C LYS A 37 -1.68 3.78 28.69
N ARG A 38 -1.83 2.46 28.79
CA ARG A 38 -1.82 1.75 30.08
C ARG A 38 -0.52 1.97 30.85
N THR A 39 0.62 1.88 30.16
CA THR A 39 1.94 2.08 30.77
C THR A 39 2.10 3.52 31.28
N THR A 40 1.65 4.51 30.49
CA THR A 40 1.67 5.92 30.87
C THR A 40 0.81 6.18 32.10
N ASP A 41 -0.38 5.58 32.19
CA ASP A 41 -1.28 5.74 33.33
C ASP A 41 -0.72 5.16 34.64
N ILE A 42 0.07 4.09 34.57
CA ILE A 42 0.80 3.56 35.72
C ILE A 42 1.85 4.59 36.19
N VAL A 43 2.66 5.11 35.26
CA VAL A 43 3.74 6.06 35.58
C VAL A 43 3.21 7.42 36.03
N LYS A 44 2.01 7.83 35.60
CA LYS A 44 1.33 9.04 36.11
C LYS A 44 1.00 8.97 37.60
N LYS A 45 0.79 7.77 38.14
CA LYS A 45 0.44 7.55 39.55
C LYS A 45 1.66 7.39 40.47
N ALA A 46 2.85 7.23 39.90
CA ALA A 46 4.09 7.06 40.65
C ALA A 46 4.83 8.39 40.86
N ASP A 47 5.68 8.46 41.88
CA ASP A 47 6.59 9.60 42.08
C ASP A 47 7.62 9.63 40.93
N LYS A 48 7.63 10.74 40.18
CA LYS A 48 8.45 10.95 38.98
C LYS A 48 9.96 10.93 39.23
N ARG A 49 10.38 11.14 40.48
CA ARG A 49 11.80 11.10 40.88
C ARG A 49 12.34 9.68 41.04
N LEU A 50 11.45 8.69 41.17
CA LEU A 50 11.85 7.30 41.31
C LEU A 50 12.50 6.74 40.05
N ARG A 51 13.31 5.70 40.21
CA ARG A 51 13.88 4.95 39.08
C ARG A 51 12.79 4.11 38.41
N PRO A 52 12.79 3.94 37.07
CA PRO A 52 11.80 3.10 36.39
C PRO A 52 11.74 1.65 36.90
N THR A 53 12.83 1.11 37.46
CA THR A 53 12.88 -0.23 38.08
C THR A 53 12.00 -0.41 39.31
N THR A 54 11.51 0.67 39.93
CA THR A 54 10.57 0.57 41.05
C THR A 54 9.14 0.32 40.59
N VAL A 55 8.85 0.60 39.30
CA VAL A 55 7.52 0.45 38.69
C VAL A 55 7.51 -0.70 37.69
N PHE A 56 8.61 -0.91 36.97
CA PHE A 56 8.73 -1.92 35.94
C PHE A 56 9.73 -3.01 36.31
N THR A 57 9.37 -4.26 36.03
CA THR A 57 10.29 -5.39 36.12
C THR A 57 11.28 -5.35 34.97
N VAL A 58 12.54 -5.00 35.26
CA VAL A 58 13.62 -4.90 34.26
C VAL A 58 14.73 -5.90 34.59
N PRO A 59 15.14 -6.76 33.64
CA PRO A 59 16.27 -7.67 33.84
C PRO A 59 17.54 -6.91 34.24
N ARG A 60 18.28 -7.44 35.23
CA ARG A 60 19.46 -6.77 35.83
C ARG A 60 20.48 -6.27 34.79
N LYS A 61 20.70 -7.05 33.72
CA LYS A 61 21.60 -6.71 32.60
C LYS A 61 21.22 -5.44 31.82
N HIS A 62 19.95 -5.02 31.89
CA HIS A 62 19.44 -3.85 31.16
C HIS A 62 19.20 -2.62 32.06
N GLN A 63 19.32 -2.75 33.39
CA GLN A 63 19.03 -1.66 34.32
C GLN A 63 19.95 -0.44 34.19
N LYS A 64 21.10 -0.57 33.52
CA LYS A 64 22.00 0.56 33.20
C LYS A 64 21.60 1.31 31.92
N ARG A 65 20.72 0.73 31.09
CA ARG A 65 20.29 1.29 29.80
C ARG A 65 18.98 2.08 29.88
N ILE A 66 18.26 1.97 31.00
CA ILE A 66 17.00 2.68 31.23
C ILE A 66 17.26 4.09 31.73
N ALA A 67 16.29 4.98 31.56
CA ALA A 67 16.34 6.33 32.09
C ALA A 67 16.58 6.34 33.62
N PRO A 68 17.26 7.37 34.15
CA PRO A 68 17.57 7.46 35.57
C PRO A 68 16.33 7.70 36.44
N THR A 69 15.32 8.39 35.91
CA THR A 69 14.07 8.74 36.60
C THR A 69 12.86 8.43 35.74
N LEU A 70 11.68 8.29 36.38
CA LEU A 70 10.40 8.14 35.69
C LEU A 70 10.04 9.39 34.87
N GLU A 71 10.43 10.58 35.32
CA GLU A 71 10.30 11.82 34.55
C GLU A 71 11.04 11.73 33.21
N ARG A 72 12.32 11.33 33.24
CA ARG A 72 13.10 11.19 32.01
C ARG A 72 12.57 10.07 31.13
N TRP A 73 12.19 8.95 31.73
CA TRP A 73 11.57 7.84 31.02
C TRP A 73 10.29 8.28 30.29
N GLU A 74 9.44 9.08 30.91
CA GLU A 74 8.19 9.55 30.30
C GLU A 74 8.45 10.43 29.07
N LYS A 75 9.46 11.29 29.13
CA LYS A 75 9.91 12.07 27.97
C LYS A 75 10.41 11.17 26.84
N ASP A 76 11.32 10.24 27.16
CA ASP A 76 11.89 9.32 26.17
C ASP A 76 10.79 8.43 25.56
N PHE A 77 9.82 7.97 26.37
CA PHE A 77 8.69 7.15 25.92
C PHE A 77 7.70 7.95 25.05
N LYS A 78 7.47 9.22 25.35
CA LYS A 78 6.67 10.12 24.48
C LYS A 78 7.33 10.30 23.12
N ASP A 79 8.65 10.48 23.09
CA ASP A 79 9.41 10.58 21.84
C ASP A 79 9.43 9.24 21.09
N PHE A 80 9.49 8.11 21.79
CA PHE A 80 9.33 6.79 21.18
C PHE A 80 7.93 6.58 20.59
N ASN A 81 6.84 6.98 21.27
CA ASN A 81 5.49 6.91 20.70
C ASN A 81 5.34 7.79 19.44
N ASN A 82 6.02 8.94 19.41
CA ASN A 82 6.13 9.73 18.18
C ASN A 82 6.90 8.97 17.08
N TRP A 83 8.03 8.35 17.41
CA TRP A 83 8.80 7.52 16.49
C TRP A 83 7.98 6.36 15.91
N VAL A 84 7.15 5.69 16.72
CA VAL A 84 6.24 4.64 16.26
C VAL A 84 5.26 5.18 15.22
N ARG A 85 4.64 6.36 15.46
CA ARG A 85 3.75 7.01 14.48
C ARG A 85 4.46 7.38 13.18
N LEU A 86 5.66 7.96 13.29
CA LEU A 86 6.50 8.28 12.14
C LEU A 86 6.83 7.02 11.33
N SER A 87 7.26 5.94 11.99
CA SER A 87 7.59 4.66 11.36
C SER A 87 6.36 4.03 10.70
N ALA A 88 5.20 4.08 11.37
CA ALA A 88 3.94 3.61 10.80
C ALA A 88 3.56 4.42 9.56
N SER A 89 3.77 5.74 9.53
CA SER A 89 3.52 6.57 8.33
C SER A 89 4.42 6.19 7.14
N VAL A 90 5.66 5.76 7.38
CA VAL A 90 6.54 5.21 6.33
C VAL A 90 5.94 3.93 5.76
N ALA A 91 5.46 3.03 6.62
CA ALA A 91 4.80 1.80 6.18
C ALA A 91 3.54 2.11 5.36
N VAL A 92 2.72 3.07 5.81
CA VAL A 92 1.55 3.58 5.10
C VAL A 92 1.89 4.03 3.68
N ASN A 93 2.91 4.89 3.55
CA ASN A 93 3.36 5.34 2.24
C ASN A 93 3.90 4.18 1.38
N SER A 94 4.59 3.21 2.00
CA SER A 94 5.24 2.11 1.29
C SER A 94 4.23 1.15 0.66
N TYR A 95 3.23 0.67 1.42
CA TYR A 95 2.23 -0.23 0.84
C TYR A 95 1.29 0.50 -0.13
N MET A 96 1.07 1.81 0.05
CA MET A 96 0.35 2.63 -0.92
C MET A 96 1.12 2.71 -2.25
N GLU A 97 2.45 2.87 -2.21
CA GLU A 97 3.28 2.87 -3.42
C GLU A 97 3.30 1.51 -4.13
N ILE A 98 3.32 0.40 -3.37
CA ILE A 98 3.17 -0.95 -3.93
C ILE A 98 1.84 -1.07 -4.67
N TYR A 99 0.75 -0.63 -4.05
CA TYR A 99 -0.58 -0.61 -4.67
C TYR A 99 -0.60 0.20 -5.96
N LEU A 100 -0.16 1.47 -5.90
CA LEU A 100 -0.16 2.38 -7.07
C LEU A 100 0.64 1.80 -8.23
N ARG A 101 1.80 1.20 -7.94
CA ARG A 101 2.62 0.55 -8.96
C ARG A 101 1.87 -0.61 -9.63
N ASN A 102 1.28 -1.49 -8.82
CA ASN A 102 0.64 -2.69 -9.35
C ASN A 102 -0.65 -2.36 -10.11
N ILE A 103 -1.49 -1.48 -9.57
CA ILE A 103 -2.78 -1.13 -10.21
C ILE A 103 -2.57 -0.35 -11.51
N SER A 104 -1.60 0.55 -11.56
CA SER A 104 -1.29 1.31 -12.78
C SER A 104 -0.68 0.41 -13.85
N ALA A 105 0.25 -0.47 -13.49
CA ALA A 105 0.79 -1.47 -14.41
C ALA A 105 -0.33 -2.36 -14.98
N LEU A 106 -1.19 -2.89 -14.11
CA LEU A 106 -2.32 -3.74 -14.51
C LEU A 106 -3.29 -3.02 -15.47
N ALA A 107 -3.59 -1.75 -15.22
CA ALA A 107 -4.44 -0.96 -16.11
C ALA A 107 -3.82 -0.73 -17.49
N ILE A 108 -2.51 -0.44 -17.55
CA ILE A 108 -1.78 -0.26 -18.81
C ILE A 108 -1.63 -1.58 -19.56
N GLU A 109 -1.31 -2.66 -18.86
CA GLU A 109 -1.21 -4.01 -19.43
C GLU A 109 -2.55 -4.48 -19.99
N SER A 110 -3.66 -4.18 -19.31
CA SER A 110 -5.01 -4.48 -19.79
C SER A 110 -5.36 -3.69 -21.05
N ASN A 111 -5.00 -2.41 -21.10
CA ASN A 111 -5.35 -1.49 -22.18
C ASN A 111 -4.10 -0.75 -22.72
N PRO A 112 -3.24 -1.41 -23.51
CA PRO A 112 -1.96 -0.85 -23.95
C PRO A 112 -2.13 0.36 -24.87
N GLY A 113 -3.29 0.48 -25.51
CA GLY A 113 -3.66 1.63 -26.33
C GLY A 113 -3.58 2.96 -25.57
N LEU A 114 -3.65 2.95 -24.24
CA LEU A 114 -3.45 4.13 -23.39
C LEU A 114 -2.10 4.82 -23.65
N ILE A 115 -1.04 4.06 -23.93
CA ILE A 115 0.32 4.62 -24.16
C ILE A 115 0.37 5.48 -25.43
N ILE A 116 -0.38 5.09 -26.46
CA ILE A 116 -0.41 5.76 -27.76
C ILE A 116 -1.62 6.70 -27.93
N GLY A 117 -2.40 6.92 -26.87
CA GLY A 117 -3.59 7.79 -26.92
C GLY A 117 -4.76 7.19 -27.72
N ALA A 118 -4.80 5.86 -27.87
CA ALA A 118 -5.89 5.13 -28.51
C ALA A 118 -6.46 4.04 -27.57
N PRO A 119 -7.14 4.43 -26.47
CA PRO A 119 -7.67 3.47 -25.50
C PRO A 119 -8.62 2.47 -26.16
N GLY A 120 -8.48 1.19 -25.83
CA GLY A 120 -9.30 0.10 -26.37
C GLY A 120 -8.89 -0.39 -27.77
N ALA A 121 -7.91 0.26 -28.42
CA ALA A 121 -7.42 -0.18 -29.73
C ALA A 121 -6.65 -1.51 -29.68
N ILE A 122 -6.12 -1.88 -28.51
CA ILE A 122 -5.37 -3.12 -28.28
C ILE A 122 -5.91 -3.77 -27.01
N ASP A 123 -6.32 -5.04 -27.07
CA ASP A 123 -6.55 -5.84 -25.87
C ASP A 123 -5.22 -6.41 -25.37
N GLY A 124 -4.90 -6.10 -24.12
CA GLY A 124 -3.73 -6.62 -23.42
C GLY A 124 -3.57 -8.13 -23.45
N VAL A 125 -4.67 -8.88 -23.54
CA VAL A 125 -4.66 -10.37 -23.55
C VAL A 125 -3.90 -10.90 -24.75
N THR A 126 -4.05 -10.28 -25.91
CA THR A 126 -3.32 -10.67 -27.13
C THR A 126 -1.82 -10.49 -26.95
N LEU A 127 -1.39 -9.40 -26.31
CA LEU A 127 0.03 -9.16 -26.03
C LEU A 127 0.58 -10.08 -24.93
N LEU A 128 -0.22 -10.34 -23.90
CA LEU A 128 0.10 -11.29 -22.83
C LEU A 128 0.43 -12.68 -23.37
N LYS A 129 -0.33 -13.16 -24.37
CA LYS A 129 -0.11 -14.47 -25.01
C LYS A 129 1.06 -14.49 -25.98
N SER A 130 1.29 -13.40 -26.71
CA SER A 130 2.23 -13.37 -27.84
C SER A 130 3.64 -12.89 -27.46
N ARG A 131 3.79 -12.13 -26.37
CA ARG A 131 5.06 -11.51 -26.00
C ARG A 131 5.56 -12.05 -24.64
N PRO A 132 6.60 -12.92 -24.64
CA PRO A 132 7.24 -13.33 -23.40
C PRO A 132 7.75 -12.12 -22.60
N GLY A 133 7.50 -12.14 -21.29
CA GLY A 133 7.92 -11.06 -20.39
C GLY A 133 7.11 -9.76 -20.54
N TYR A 134 5.94 -9.80 -21.18
CA TYR A 134 5.02 -8.68 -21.28
C TYR A 134 4.67 -8.09 -19.91
N ASN A 135 5.21 -6.90 -19.63
CA ASN A 135 4.86 -6.11 -18.46
C ASN A 135 5.11 -4.63 -18.76
N TYR A 136 4.38 -3.75 -18.07
CA TYR A 136 4.55 -2.29 -18.18
C TYR A 136 4.96 -1.65 -16.85
N SER A 137 5.73 -2.38 -16.06
CA SER A 137 6.21 -1.94 -14.75
C SER A 137 7.04 -0.64 -14.81
N GLU A 138 7.69 -0.36 -15.94
CA GLU A 138 8.44 0.89 -16.16
C GLU A 138 7.55 2.14 -16.17
N TYR A 139 6.32 2.03 -16.70
CA TYR A 139 5.38 3.15 -16.73
C TYR A 139 4.78 3.42 -15.34
N ALA A 140 4.69 2.39 -14.51
CA ALA A 140 4.20 2.49 -13.14
C ALA A 140 5.11 3.36 -12.23
N VAL A 141 6.36 3.59 -12.64
CA VAL A 141 7.32 4.45 -11.92
C VAL A 141 6.81 5.89 -11.79
N HIS A 142 6.09 6.40 -12.78
CA HIS A 142 5.55 7.77 -12.77
C HIS A 142 4.49 8.01 -11.69
N PHE A 143 3.90 6.95 -11.15
CA PHE A 143 2.88 7.01 -10.10
C PHE A 143 3.48 6.92 -8.68
N THR A 144 4.76 6.59 -8.57
CA THR A 144 5.47 6.39 -7.29
C THR A 144 6.64 7.35 -7.09
N LYS A 145 7.05 8.08 -8.15
CA LYS A 145 8.10 9.11 -8.08
C LYS A 145 7.53 10.52 -8.16
N GLY A 146 8.30 11.48 -7.67
CA GLY A 146 7.92 12.89 -7.66
C GLY A 146 6.86 13.24 -6.62
N ASP A 147 6.44 14.50 -6.67
CA ASP A 147 5.32 15.02 -5.87
C ASP A 147 3.96 14.57 -6.40
N TRP A 148 2.91 14.75 -5.60
CA TRP A 148 1.58 14.30 -5.96
C TRP A 148 0.93 15.09 -7.10
N ASN A 149 1.33 16.34 -7.35
CA ASN A 149 0.83 17.07 -8.52
C ASN A 149 1.33 16.42 -9.81
N THR A 150 2.62 16.08 -9.85
CA THR A 150 3.26 15.40 -10.98
C THR A 150 2.63 14.01 -11.21
N ARG A 151 2.40 13.25 -10.12
CA ARG A 151 1.73 11.93 -10.20
C ARG A 151 0.31 12.06 -10.75
N ILE A 152 -0.45 13.07 -10.31
CA ILE A 152 -1.82 13.32 -10.81
C ILE A 152 -1.80 13.71 -12.30
N GLN A 153 -0.88 14.56 -12.73
CA GLN A 153 -0.75 14.92 -14.14
C GLN A 153 -0.44 13.69 -15.02
N HIS A 154 0.46 12.81 -14.56
CA HIS A 154 0.72 11.54 -15.25
C HIS A 154 -0.51 10.63 -15.27
N TYR A 155 -1.25 10.56 -14.17
CA TYR A 155 -2.49 9.83 -14.09
C TYR A 155 -3.52 10.34 -15.10
N GLU A 156 -3.72 11.65 -15.17
CA GLU A 156 -4.69 12.25 -16.08
C GLU A 156 -4.29 12.08 -17.55
N ARG A 157 -3.00 12.22 -17.86
CA ARG A 157 -2.49 12.00 -19.20
C ARG A 157 -2.76 10.57 -19.71
N LEU A 158 -2.64 9.56 -18.85
CA LEU A 158 -2.81 8.17 -19.23
C LEU A 158 -4.26 7.69 -19.12
N PHE A 159 -4.93 8.00 -18.01
CA PHE A 159 -6.23 7.42 -17.66
C PHE A 159 -7.41 8.41 -17.80
N GLY A 160 -7.16 9.63 -18.28
CA GLY A 160 -8.17 10.67 -18.45
C GLY A 160 -8.32 11.55 -17.21
N THR A 161 -9.28 11.26 -16.34
CA THR A 161 -9.53 12.10 -15.15
C THR A 161 -9.04 11.42 -13.87
N ALA A 162 -8.34 12.17 -13.00
CA ALA A 162 -8.00 11.66 -11.69
C ALA A 162 -9.23 11.67 -10.76
N PRO A 163 -9.42 10.64 -9.91
CA PRO A 163 -10.52 10.59 -8.95
C PRO A 163 -10.56 11.83 -8.05
N ALA A 164 -11.77 12.28 -7.68
CA ALA A 164 -11.95 13.49 -6.87
C ALA A 164 -11.20 13.42 -5.53
N LYS A 165 -11.22 12.26 -4.87
CA LYS A 165 -10.48 12.02 -3.61
C LYS A 165 -8.97 12.17 -3.74
N LEU A 166 -8.41 11.72 -4.86
CA LEU A 166 -6.99 11.90 -5.13
C LEU A 166 -6.63 13.38 -5.24
N LYS A 167 -7.47 14.18 -5.92
CA LYS A 167 -7.28 15.63 -6.06
C LYS A 167 -7.46 16.36 -4.74
N GLU A 168 -8.52 16.04 -3.99
CA GLU A 168 -8.86 16.61 -2.68
C GLU A 168 -7.68 16.52 -1.71
N TYR A 169 -7.04 15.35 -1.64
CA TYR A 169 -5.99 15.07 -0.66
C TYR A 169 -4.56 15.35 -1.13
N THR A 170 -4.36 15.94 -2.31
CA THR A 170 -3.03 16.20 -2.91
C THR A 170 -2.03 16.85 -1.95
N LYS A 171 -2.50 17.83 -1.16
CA LYS A 171 -1.65 18.52 -0.17
C LYS A 171 -1.19 17.57 0.94
N GLU A 172 -2.10 16.84 1.56
CA GLU A 172 -1.79 15.94 2.67
C GLU A 172 -0.98 14.72 2.23
N LEU A 173 -1.25 14.22 1.02
CA LEU A 173 -0.44 13.19 0.38
C LEU A 173 1.02 13.64 0.18
N ASN A 174 1.24 14.92 -0.16
CA ASN A 174 2.60 15.49 -0.22
C ASN A 174 3.26 15.61 1.16
N GLU A 175 2.50 15.94 2.20
CA GLU A 175 3.01 16.00 3.56
C GLU A 175 3.41 14.60 4.08
N LEU A 176 2.59 13.57 3.81
CA LEU A 176 2.93 12.18 4.08
C LEU A 176 4.23 11.77 3.36
N ARG A 177 4.37 12.12 2.08
CA ARG A 177 5.59 11.86 1.29
C ARG A 177 6.83 12.52 1.89
N LYS A 178 6.75 13.80 2.26
CA LYS A 178 7.86 14.53 2.90
C LYS A 178 8.23 13.90 4.24
N MET A 179 7.23 13.52 5.04
CA MET A 179 7.46 12.85 6.32
C MET A 179 8.18 11.51 6.14
N ARG A 180 7.76 10.70 5.17
CA ARG A 180 8.45 9.45 4.81
C ARG A 180 9.92 9.70 4.48
N ASN A 181 10.23 10.74 3.70
CA ASN A 181 11.62 11.07 3.35
C ASN A 181 12.44 11.49 4.57
N GLY A 182 11.89 12.33 5.45
CA GLY A 182 12.58 12.75 6.67
C GLY A 182 12.83 11.57 7.64
N VAL A 183 11.89 10.63 7.74
CA VAL A 183 12.10 9.40 8.51
C VAL A 183 13.18 8.52 7.89
N GLY A 184 13.10 8.26 6.58
CA GLY A 184 14.00 7.36 5.87
C GLY A 184 15.43 7.88 5.73
N HIS A 185 15.63 9.20 5.61
CA HIS A 185 16.94 9.79 5.34
C HIS A 185 17.56 10.56 6.51
N ALA A 186 16.76 11.02 7.48
CA ALA A 186 17.22 11.90 8.56
C ALA A 186 16.75 11.46 9.95
N PHE A 187 16.45 10.17 10.14
CA PHE A 187 16.00 9.59 11.41
C PHE A 187 14.85 10.39 12.05
N GLY A 188 13.85 10.72 11.21
CA GLY A 188 12.63 11.42 11.61
C GLY A 188 12.80 12.93 11.75
N ARG A 189 13.81 13.53 11.12
CA ARG A 189 14.08 14.97 11.09
C ARG A 189 13.95 15.52 9.68
N SER A 190 14.05 16.84 9.51
CA SER A 190 14.10 17.39 8.16
C SER A 190 15.42 16.98 7.49
N THR A 191 15.39 16.69 6.20
CA THR A 191 16.59 16.37 5.40
C THR A 191 17.55 17.54 5.31
N ASP A 192 17.03 18.75 5.42
CA ASP A 192 17.75 20.01 5.19
C ASP A 192 18.39 20.55 6.49
N GLU A 193 18.36 19.77 7.57
CA GLU A 193 18.78 20.21 8.91
C GLU A 193 20.20 19.74 9.32
N TYR A 194 20.86 18.92 8.50
CA TYR A 194 22.18 18.34 8.78
C TYR A 194 23.17 18.51 7.62
N ASP A 195 23.34 19.75 7.16
CA ASP A 195 24.15 20.06 5.99
C ASP A 195 25.67 20.09 6.26
N THR A 196 26.12 19.95 7.52
CA THR A 196 27.54 20.03 7.89
C THR A 196 27.93 19.02 8.96
N GLY A 197 29.14 18.44 8.83
CA GLY A 197 29.72 17.53 9.82
C GLY A 197 30.14 18.18 11.15
N LEU A 198 29.95 19.50 11.30
CA LEU A 198 30.29 20.27 12.50
C LEU A 198 29.10 20.41 13.47
N GLN A 199 27.91 19.95 13.08
CA GLN A 199 26.72 20.02 13.92
C GLN A 199 26.66 18.81 14.86
N ILE A 200 27.02 19.03 16.13
CA ILE A 200 27.00 18.02 17.19
C ILE A 200 25.64 17.98 17.90
N GLU A 201 24.83 19.03 17.77
CA GLU A 201 23.53 19.13 18.43
C GLU A 201 22.44 18.31 17.73
N LEU A 202 21.64 17.60 18.54
CA LEU A 202 20.46 16.88 18.06
C LEU A 202 19.33 17.87 17.76
N LYS A 203 18.95 17.98 16.49
CA LYS A 203 17.74 18.68 16.07
C LYS A 203 16.49 17.92 16.55
N PRO A 204 15.36 18.62 16.77
CA PRO A 204 14.14 17.97 17.22
C PRO A 204 13.60 17.01 16.16
N MET A 205 13.06 15.89 16.61
CA MET A 205 12.33 14.97 15.73
C MET A 205 11.01 15.63 15.27
N MET A 206 10.65 15.42 14.01
CA MET A 206 9.34 15.79 13.47
C MET A 206 8.24 15.23 14.37
N ARG A 207 7.17 16.01 14.56
CA ARG A 207 6.03 15.61 15.37
C ARG A 207 4.87 15.20 14.49
N LEU A 208 4.31 14.03 14.77
CA LEU A 208 3.06 13.55 14.16
C LEU A 208 2.07 13.27 15.27
N SER A 209 0.90 13.93 15.27
CA SER A 209 -0.16 13.65 16.24
C SER A 209 -0.88 12.35 15.91
N GLU A 210 -1.57 11.78 16.90
CA GLU A 210 -2.38 10.57 16.69
C GLU A 210 -3.54 10.86 15.75
N ASP A 211 -4.24 11.98 15.95
CA ASP A 211 -5.34 12.41 15.08
C ASP A 211 -4.89 12.59 13.62
N ARG A 212 -3.71 13.19 13.41
CA ARG A 212 -3.17 13.37 12.04
C ARG A 212 -2.78 12.04 11.43
N PHE A 213 -2.21 11.12 12.20
CA PHE A 213 -1.92 9.77 11.71
C PHE A 213 -3.20 9.01 11.36
N GLY A 214 -4.22 9.07 12.22
CA GLY A 214 -5.55 8.49 11.95
C GLY A 214 -6.20 9.08 10.69
N PHE A 215 -6.08 10.40 10.51
CA PHE A 215 -6.51 11.07 9.28
C PHE A 215 -5.77 10.52 8.06
N TRP A 216 -4.45 10.34 8.12
CA TRP A 216 -3.68 9.77 7.01
C TRP A 216 -4.05 8.33 6.68
N LEU A 217 -4.37 7.50 7.69
CA LEU A 217 -4.85 6.14 7.46
C LEU A 217 -6.16 6.15 6.65
N ARG A 218 -7.14 6.94 7.08
CA ARG A 218 -8.41 7.09 6.35
C ARG A 218 -8.20 7.67 4.95
N MET A 219 -7.35 8.69 4.84
CA MET A 219 -7.05 9.35 3.58
C MET A 219 -6.50 8.37 2.54
N VAL A 220 -5.52 7.54 2.90
CA VAL A 220 -4.96 6.59 1.93
C VAL A 220 -5.98 5.54 1.52
N GLU A 221 -6.83 5.07 2.44
CA GLU A 221 -7.91 4.13 2.16
C GLU A 221 -8.92 4.72 1.15
N GLU A 222 -9.38 5.95 1.37
CA GLU A 222 -10.29 6.65 0.45
C GLU A 222 -9.66 6.87 -0.94
N VAL A 223 -8.38 7.23 -0.98
CA VAL A 223 -7.66 7.47 -2.24
C VAL A 223 -7.48 6.19 -3.03
N THR A 224 -7.03 5.10 -2.39
CA THR A 224 -6.83 3.83 -3.09
C THR A 224 -8.13 3.20 -3.53
N ALA A 225 -9.20 3.30 -2.74
CA ALA A 225 -10.52 2.82 -3.15
C ALA A 225 -11.02 3.58 -4.39
N ALA A 226 -10.88 4.92 -4.41
CA ALA A 226 -11.31 5.73 -5.54
C ALA A 226 -10.50 5.47 -6.82
N ILE A 227 -9.20 5.17 -6.69
CA ILE A 227 -8.35 4.76 -7.82
C ILE A 227 -8.76 3.37 -8.30
N ASP A 228 -9.00 2.42 -7.39
CA ASP A 228 -9.38 1.06 -7.73
C ASP A 228 -10.68 1.04 -8.52
N ASP A 229 -11.70 1.74 -8.02
CA ASP A 229 -13.01 1.84 -8.67
C ASP A 229 -12.89 2.46 -10.07
N HIS A 230 -12.11 3.54 -10.21
CA HIS A 230 -11.90 4.15 -11.51
C HIS A 230 -11.20 3.20 -12.49
N LEU A 231 -10.04 2.66 -12.12
CA LEU A 231 -9.22 1.85 -13.03
C LEU A 231 -9.87 0.51 -13.34
N LYS A 232 -10.53 -0.13 -12.36
CA LYS A 232 -11.20 -1.43 -12.59
C LYS A 232 -12.33 -1.30 -13.60
N GLU A 233 -13.13 -0.24 -13.50
CA GLU A 233 -14.30 -0.03 -14.33
C GLU A 233 -13.95 0.46 -15.74
N LYS A 234 -12.94 1.31 -15.87
CA LYS A 234 -12.64 1.97 -17.15
C LYS A 234 -11.54 1.31 -17.96
N HIS A 235 -10.60 0.62 -17.32
CA HIS A 235 -9.35 0.21 -17.98
C HIS A 235 -9.01 -1.27 -17.79
N ILE A 236 -9.36 -1.88 -16.66
CA ILE A 236 -8.96 -3.25 -16.33
C ILE A 236 -10.02 -4.28 -16.74
N GLY A 237 -11.29 -4.08 -16.37
CA GLY A 237 -12.35 -5.07 -16.63
C GLY A 237 -12.01 -6.43 -15.99
N GLN A 238 -12.01 -7.50 -16.81
CA GLN A 238 -11.67 -8.87 -16.40
C GLN A 238 -10.19 -9.25 -16.61
N TYR A 239 -9.33 -8.31 -17.04
CA TYR A 239 -7.95 -8.60 -17.38
C TYR A 239 -7.18 -9.31 -16.27
N GLU A 240 -7.34 -8.88 -15.02
CA GLU A 240 -6.66 -9.48 -13.86
C GLU A 240 -6.95 -10.99 -13.71
N ARG A 241 -8.17 -11.43 -14.04
CA ARG A 241 -8.54 -12.86 -13.97
C ARG A 241 -8.03 -13.63 -15.19
N LEU A 242 -7.93 -12.99 -16.34
CA LEU A 242 -7.28 -13.57 -17.53
C LEU A 242 -5.77 -13.72 -17.32
N LEU A 243 -5.12 -12.73 -16.68
CA LEU A 243 -3.72 -12.80 -16.26
C LEU A 243 -3.51 -13.94 -15.27
N TYR A 244 -4.37 -14.07 -14.26
CA TYR A 244 -4.34 -15.22 -13.35
C TYR A 244 -4.44 -16.56 -14.09
N TYR A 245 -5.36 -16.68 -15.04
CA TYR A 245 -5.51 -17.89 -15.84
C TYR A 245 -4.27 -18.18 -16.71
N HIS A 246 -3.69 -17.14 -17.33
CA HIS A 246 -2.44 -17.24 -18.09
C HIS A 246 -1.32 -17.81 -17.22
N ASP A 247 -1.09 -17.26 -16.03
CA ASP A 247 -0.07 -17.74 -15.09
C ASP A 247 -0.35 -19.16 -14.61
N TRP A 248 -1.62 -19.46 -14.32
CA TRP A 248 -2.07 -20.79 -13.90
C TRP A 248 -1.83 -21.85 -14.97
N LEU A 249 -2.02 -21.49 -16.25
CA LEU A 249 -1.75 -22.37 -17.39
C LEU A 249 -0.24 -22.47 -17.68
N GLY A 250 0.51 -21.38 -17.50
CA GLY A 250 1.97 -21.35 -17.62
C GLY A 250 2.66 -22.29 -16.63
N LYS A 251 2.20 -22.35 -15.38
CA LYS A 251 2.66 -23.33 -14.37
C LYS A 251 2.42 -24.80 -14.78
N ARG A 252 1.59 -25.04 -15.79
CA ARG A 252 1.27 -26.36 -16.35
C ARG A 252 1.88 -26.59 -17.74
N GLU A 253 2.82 -25.74 -18.16
CA GLU A 253 3.45 -25.81 -19.48
C GLU A 253 2.39 -25.78 -20.62
N GLY A 254 1.28 -25.06 -20.43
CA GLY A 254 0.21 -25.00 -21.43
C GLY A 254 -0.76 -26.19 -21.44
N ARG A 255 -0.54 -27.22 -20.60
CA ARG A 255 -1.38 -28.43 -20.59
C ARG A 255 -2.74 -28.16 -19.94
N ARG A 256 -3.81 -28.51 -20.67
CA ARG A 256 -5.20 -28.35 -20.24
C ARG A 256 -5.68 -29.61 -19.51
N PRO A 257 -6.04 -29.52 -18.22
CA PRO A 257 -6.54 -30.68 -17.49
C PRO A 257 -7.99 -31.00 -17.90
N PRO A 258 -8.42 -32.28 -17.81
CA PRO A 258 -9.84 -32.63 -17.87
C PRO A 258 -10.62 -31.90 -16.77
N GLY A 259 -11.72 -31.22 -17.11
CA GLY A 259 -12.42 -30.38 -16.12
C GLY A 259 -11.67 -29.08 -15.78
N GLU A 260 -11.01 -28.49 -16.78
CA GLU A 260 -10.24 -27.24 -16.66
C GLU A 260 -10.94 -26.13 -15.87
N ALA A 261 -12.24 -25.91 -16.11
CA ALA A 261 -13.00 -24.88 -15.42
C ALA A 261 -13.16 -25.20 -13.92
N GLU A 262 -13.41 -26.45 -13.56
CA GLU A 262 -13.54 -26.89 -12.17
C GLU A 262 -12.21 -26.80 -11.42
N GLU A 263 -11.10 -27.19 -12.06
CA GLU A 263 -9.77 -27.07 -11.47
C GLU A 263 -9.36 -25.60 -11.29
N LEU A 264 -9.58 -24.77 -12.31
CA LEU A 264 -9.31 -23.34 -12.26
C LEU A 264 -10.14 -22.68 -11.14
N ARG A 265 -11.42 -23.04 -10.99
CA ARG A 265 -12.28 -22.57 -9.91
C ARG A 265 -11.69 -22.87 -8.53
N ARG A 266 -11.24 -24.11 -8.31
CA ARG A 266 -10.65 -24.52 -7.02
C ARG A 266 -9.36 -23.74 -6.75
N ALA A 267 -8.52 -23.57 -7.75
CA ALA A 267 -7.29 -22.80 -7.62
C ALA A 267 -7.57 -21.33 -7.29
N MET A 268 -8.47 -20.67 -8.02
CA MET A 268 -8.86 -19.27 -7.76
C MET A 268 -9.44 -19.11 -6.34
N GLN A 269 -10.33 -20.01 -5.92
CA GLN A 269 -10.88 -19.96 -4.56
C GLN A 269 -9.79 -20.13 -3.48
N ALA A 270 -8.80 -20.99 -3.71
CA ALA A 270 -7.72 -21.22 -2.76
C ALA A 270 -6.75 -20.02 -2.69
N ASP A 271 -6.34 -19.49 -3.85
CA ASP A 271 -5.30 -18.45 -3.93
C ASP A 271 -5.87 -17.05 -3.65
N THR A 272 -7.09 -16.79 -4.12
CA THR A 272 -7.70 -15.46 -4.07
C THR A 272 -8.92 -15.41 -3.15
N GLY A 273 -9.47 -16.54 -2.68
CA GLY A 273 -10.69 -16.52 -1.87
C GLY A 273 -11.96 -16.15 -2.65
N GLU A 274 -11.90 -15.93 -3.97
CA GLU A 274 -13.06 -15.56 -4.78
C GLU A 274 -13.86 -16.79 -5.22
N ALA A 275 -15.14 -16.79 -4.84
CA ALA A 275 -16.10 -17.78 -5.31
C ALA A 275 -16.62 -17.34 -6.69
N VAL A 276 -16.16 -18.03 -7.73
CA VAL A 276 -16.51 -17.74 -9.12
C VAL A 276 -17.46 -18.78 -9.69
N ASP A 277 -18.43 -18.32 -10.47
CA ASP A 277 -19.39 -19.17 -11.16
C ASP A 277 -18.73 -19.98 -12.29
N LEU A 278 -19.15 -21.24 -12.45
CA LEU A 278 -18.55 -22.15 -13.41
C LEU A 278 -18.90 -21.77 -14.86
N SER A 279 -20.10 -21.25 -15.12
CA SER A 279 -20.50 -20.77 -16.45
C SER A 279 -19.69 -19.55 -16.86
N TRP A 280 -19.47 -18.63 -15.91
CA TRP A 280 -18.58 -17.48 -16.12
C TRP A 280 -17.13 -17.91 -16.44
N LEU A 281 -16.57 -18.87 -15.70
CA LEU A 281 -15.21 -19.39 -15.94
C LEU A 281 -15.06 -20.04 -17.31
N LYS A 282 -16.06 -20.81 -17.76
CA LYS A 282 -16.07 -21.37 -19.11
C LYS A 282 -15.99 -20.27 -20.17
N GLY A 283 -16.72 -19.17 -19.96
CA GLY A 283 -16.64 -18.00 -20.84
C GLY A 283 -15.28 -17.30 -20.83
N LEU A 284 -14.64 -17.17 -19.66
CA LEU A 284 -13.28 -16.62 -19.55
C LEU A 284 -12.27 -17.49 -20.32
N ILE A 285 -12.35 -18.80 -20.16
CA ILE A 285 -11.48 -19.76 -20.84
C ILE A 285 -11.68 -19.69 -22.36
N SER A 286 -12.94 -19.71 -22.83
CA SER A 286 -13.25 -19.55 -24.26
C SER A 286 -12.66 -18.26 -24.81
N TYR A 287 -12.90 -17.12 -24.15
CA TYR A 287 -12.36 -15.83 -24.56
C TYR A 287 -10.83 -15.84 -24.69
N TYR A 288 -10.15 -16.39 -23.69
CA TYR A 288 -8.69 -16.46 -23.68
C TYR A 288 -8.13 -17.26 -24.87
N HIS A 289 -8.81 -18.33 -25.29
CA HIS A 289 -8.37 -19.16 -26.43
C HIS A 289 -8.75 -18.56 -27.79
N GLU A 290 -9.79 -17.73 -27.85
CA GLU A 290 -10.23 -17.03 -29.06
C GLU A 290 -9.38 -15.79 -29.41
N CYS A 291 -8.77 -15.14 -28.41
CA CYS A 291 -7.87 -13.99 -28.59
C CYS A 291 -6.46 -14.36 -29.06
#